data_AF-I3TSK3-F1
#
_entry.id   AF-I3TSK3-F1
#
_cell.length_a   1.000
_cell.length_b   1.000
_cell.length_c   1.000
_cell.angle_alpha   90.00
_cell.angle_beta   90.00
_cell.angle_gamma   90.00
#
_symmetry.space_group_name_H-M   'P 1'
#
loop_
_entity.id
_entity.type
_entity.pdbx_description
1 polymer ?
#
loop_
_entity_poly.entity_id
_entity_poly.type
_entity_poly.pdbx_seq_one_letter_code
_entity_poly.pdbx_strand_id
1 'polypeptide(L)'
;MEEGRKNRPCAIVAARQIIAGRMVVTVLPVTHTPPRDSADAVEIPLAVKAHLGLDEARSWVLVSETNEFLWPGPDLRPVPGQTPPRFHYGVLPPGFFNHLRERLLRAHEQRRLTGVPRTE
;
A
#
# COMPACT_ATOMS: atom_id res chain seq x y z
N MET A 1 14.83 15.23 -0.18
CA MET A 1 13.59 15.32 -0.96
C MET A 1 12.46 14.89 -0.05
N GLU A 2 11.46 15.74 0.09
CA GLU A 2 10.46 15.73 1.15
C GLU A 2 9.33 14.74 0.82
N GLU A 3 9.61 13.43 0.95
CA GLU A 3 8.69 12.38 0.47
C GLU A 3 8.19 11.51 1.63
N GLY A 4 7.52 12.14 2.60
CA GLY A 4 6.93 11.43 3.75
C GLY A 4 5.70 12.09 4.38
N ARG A 5 5.29 13.28 3.92
CA ARG A 5 4.26 14.10 4.59
C ARG A 5 2.83 13.98 4.05
N LYS A 6 2.61 13.26 2.95
CA LYS A 6 1.26 13.08 2.40
C LYS A 6 0.66 11.81 2.96
N ASN A 7 -0.50 11.92 3.61
CA ASN A 7 -1.31 10.77 4.01
C ASN A 7 -1.76 10.06 2.73
N ARG A 8 -1.21 8.88 2.45
CA ARG A 8 -1.53 8.10 1.25
C ARG A 8 -2.17 6.77 1.67
N PRO A 9 -3.17 6.26 0.92
CA PRO A 9 -3.61 4.89 1.06
C PRO A 9 -2.45 3.92 0.82
N CYS A 10 -2.39 2.83 1.59
CA CYS A 10 -1.41 1.77 1.43
C CYS A 10 -2.10 0.40 1.43
N ALA A 11 -1.62 -0.51 0.60
CA ALA A 11 -2.04 -1.91 0.59
C ALA A 11 -1.13 -2.74 1.49
N ILE A 12 -1.70 -3.43 2.48
CA ILE A 12 -0.95 -4.40 3.30
C ILE A 12 -0.81 -5.71 2.52
N VAL A 13 0.42 -6.17 2.32
CA VAL A 13 0.74 -7.38 1.53
C VAL A 13 1.39 -8.49 2.35
N ALA A 14 2.00 -8.15 3.48
CA ALA A 14 2.51 -9.14 4.43
C ALA A 14 2.38 -8.62 5.86
N ALA A 15 2.21 -9.56 6.79
CA ALA A 15 2.30 -9.33 8.22
C ALA A 15 3.33 -10.29 8.80
N ARG A 16 4.37 -9.76 9.44
CA ARG A 16 5.42 -10.53 10.11
C ARG A 16 5.25 -10.40 11.63
N GLN A 17 5.47 -11.51 12.33
CA GLN A 17 5.49 -11.61 13.79
C GLN A 17 6.93 -11.30 14.28
N ILE A 18 7.23 -10.82 15.48
CA ILE A 18 6.75 -9.72 16.33
C ILE A 18 8.05 -9.08 16.85
N ILE A 19 8.20 -7.76 16.88
CA ILE A 19 9.24 -7.12 17.71
C ILE A 19 8.51 -6.60 18.96
N ALA A 20 8.88 -7.11 20.14
CA ALA A 20 8.32 -6.66 21.43
C ALA A 20 6.77 -6.63 21.51
N GLY A 21 6.11 -7.69 21.08
CA GLY A 21 4.63 -7.80 21.06
C GLY A 21 3.92 -7.12 19.89
N ARG A 22 4.63 -6.40 19.00
CA ARG A 22 4.02 -5.61 17.91
C ARG A 22 4.21 -6.26 16.54
N MET A 23 3.16 -6.18 15.72
CA MET A 23 3.15 -6.71 14.35
C MET A 23 3.89 -5.73 13.43
N VAL A 24 4.80 -6.24 12.61
CA VAL A 24 5.41 -5.46 11.52
C VAL A 24 4.67 -5.84 10.25
N VAL A 25 4.12 -4.85 9.56
CA VAL A 25 3.44 -5.07 8.28
C VAL A 25 4.26 -4.48 7.14
N THR A 26 4.32 -5.20 6.03
CA THR A 26 4.87 -4.71 4.77
C THR A 26 3.74 -4.18 3.93
N VAL A 27 3.91 -2.96 3.43
CA VAL A 27 2.90 -2.26 2.64
C VAL A 27 3.44 -1.72 1.33
N LEU A 28 2.52 -1.63 0.37
CA LEU A 28 2.72 -1.03 -0.93
C LEU A 28 1.97 0.30 -0.99
N PRO A 29 2.64 1.42 -1.30
CA PRO A 29 1.99 2.72 -1.35
C PRO A 29 1.10 2.85 -2.60
N VAL A 30 0.02 3.61 -2.47
CA VAL A 30 -0.84 4.02 -3.60
C VAL A 30 -0.45 5.41 -4.08
N THR A 31 -0.41 5.59 -5.40
CA THR A 31 -0.13 6.87 -6.05
C THR A 31 -1.12 7.17 -7.17
N HIS A 32 -1.38 8.45 -7.43
CA HIS A 32 -2.08 8.93 -8.64
C HIS A 32 -1.11 9.32 -9.76
N THR A 33 0.20 9.19 -9.54
CA THR A 33 1.18 9.38 -10.60
C THR A 33 1.30 8.08 -11.39
N PRO A 34 1.12 8.08 -12.72
CA PRO A 34 1.30 6.88 -13.52
C PRO A 34 2.75 6.37 -13.40
N PRO A 35 2.96 5.05 -13.36
CA PRO A 35 4.31 4.50 -13.30
C PRO A 35 5.06 4.77 -14.61
N ARG A 36 6.38 4.92 -14.53
CA ARG A 36 7.23 5.03 -15.73
C ARG A 36 7.29 3.70 -16.49
N ASP A 37 7.28 2.59 -15.75
CA ASP A 37 7.28 1.23 -16.26
C ASP A 37 6.07 0.48 -15.68
N SER A 38 5.27 -0.12 -16.56
CA SER A 38 4.10 -0.94 -16.17
C SER A 38 4.45 -2.15 -15.30
N ALA A 39 5.73 -2.56 -15.24
CA ALA A 39 6.19 -3.60 -14.33
C ALA A 39 6.23 -3.15 -12.86
N ASP A 40 6.33 -1.84 -12.60
CA ASP A 40 6.57 -1.29 -11.26
C ASP A 40 5.28 -1.03 -10.48
N ALA A 41 4.12 -1.06 -11.14
CA ALA A 41 2.86 -0.78 -10.47
C ALA A 41 1.68 -1.52 -11.09
N VAL A 42 0.66 -1.73 -10.27
CA VAL A 42 -0.62 -2.32 -10.66
C VAL A 42 -1.70 -1.26 -10.56
N GLU A 43 -2.37 -0.96 -11.67
CA GLU A 43 -3.52 -0.06 -11.66
C GLU A 43 -4.67 -0.66 -10.86
N ILE A 44 -5.29 0.14 -9.99
CA ILE A 44 -6.44 -0.30 -9.20
C ILE A 44 -7.69 -0.20 -10.08
N PRO A 45 -8.42 -1.30 -10.34
CA PRO A 45 -9.65 -1.26 -11.13
C PRO A 45 -10.73 -0.43 -10.43
N LEU A 46 -11.59 0.25 -11.21
CA LEU A 46 -12.67 1.08 -10.67
C LEU A 46 -13.59 0.32 -9.70
N ALA A 47 -13.90 -0.95 -10.00
CA ALA A 47 -14.70 -1.80 -9.11
C ALA A 47 -14.02 -2.04 -7.75
N VAL A 48 -12.70 -2.18 -7.71
CA VAL A 48 -11.93 -2.32 -6.46
C VAL A 48 -11.92 -1.00 -5.69
N LYS A 49 -11.79 0.14 -6.39
CA LYS A 49 -11.88 1.47 -5.77
C LYS A 49 -13.23 1.71 -5.12
N ALA A 50 -14.32 1.42 -5.84
CA ALA A 50 -15.67 1.51 -5.33
C ALA A 50 -15.88 0.61 -4.09
N HIS A 51 -15.38 -0.62 -4.13
CA HIS A 51 -15.41 -1.54 -2.98
C HIS A 51 -14.67 -1.00 -1.74
N LEU A 52 -13.56 -0.29 -1.95
CA LEU A 52 -12.72 0.27 -0.89
C LEU A 52 -13.11 1.71 -0.49
N GLY A 53 -14.05 2.35 -1.19
CA GLY A 53 -14.40 3.76 -1.00
C GLY A 53 -13.27 4.72 -1.39
N LEU A 54 -12.43 4.37 -2.37
CA LEU A 54 -11.44 5.27 -2.96
C LEU A 54 -12.11 6.17 -4.02
N ASP A 55 -11.47 7.30 -4.33
CA ASP A 55 -11.91 8.17 -5.43
C ASP A 55 -11.76 7.49 -6.80
N GLU A 56 -12.42 8.05 -7.82
CA GLU A 56 -12.44 7.46 -9.16
C GLU A 56 -11.17 7.76 -9.99
N ALA A 57 -10.33 8.72 -9.58
CA ALA A 57 -9.15 9.10 -10.35
C ALA A 57 -8.15 7.96 -10.42
N ARG A 58 -7.50 7.77 -11.58
CA ARG A 58 -6.54 6.68 -11.80
C ARG A 58 -5.49 6.64 -10.70
N SER A 59 -5.25 5.45 -10.17
CA SER A 59 -4.30 5.23 -9.09
C SER A 59 -3.72 3.83 -9.18
N TRP A 60 -2.48 3.69 -8.70
CA TRP A 60 -1.68 2.49 -8.83
C TRP A 60 -1.10 2.10 -7.48
N VAL A 61 -1.03 0.80 -7.22
CA VAL A 61 -0.24 0.21 -6.14
C VAL A 61 1.17 0.01 -6.67
N LEU A 62 2.17 0.67 -6.07
CA LEU A 62 3.57 0.49 -6.45
C LEU A 62 4.06 -0.85 -5.91
N VAL A 63 4.37 -1.80 -6.80
CA VAL A 63 4.87 -3.14 -6.45
C VAL A 63 6.39 -3.20 -6.42
N SER A 64 7.08 -2.19 -6.97
CA SER A 64 8.53 -2.01 -6.89
C SER A 64 8.99 -1.32 -5.60
N GLU A 65 8.06 -0.77 -4.80
CA GLU A 65 8.35 -0.01 -3.59
C GLU A 65 7.62 -0.62 -2.40
N THR A 66 8.39 -1.06 -1.41
CA THR A 66 7.85 -1.60 -0.15
C THR A 66 8.25 -0.72 1.01
N ASN A 67 7.33 -0.53 1.95
CA ASN A 67 7.59 0.09 3.24
C ASN A 67 7.17 -0.86 4.38
N GLU A 68 7.84 -0.78 5.52
CA GLU A 68 7.53 -1.56 6.71
C GLU A 68 7.10 -0.63 7.83
N PHE A 69 6.03 -1.00 8.55
CA PHE A 69 5.62 -0.23 9.71
C PHE A 69 5.06 -1.11 10.84
N LEU A 70 5.15 -0.59 12.06
CA LEU A 70 4.55 -1.23 13.24
C LEU A 70 3.05 -1.01 13.24
N TRP A 71 2.26 -2.08 13.26
CA TRP A 71 0.79 -2.03 13.28
C TRP A 71 0.22 -2.38 14.67
N PRO A 72 -0.77 -1.62 15.17
CA PRO A 72 -1.16 -0.28 14.73
C PRO A 72 -0.08 0.75 15.14
N GLY A 73 0.27 1.64 14.21
CA GLY A 73 1.39 2.57 14.37
C GLY A 73 0.95 4.02 14.56
N PRO A 74 1.84 4.90 15.08
CA PRO A 74 1.55 6.33 15.23
C PRO A 74 1.29 7.04 13.89
N ASP A 75 1.63 6.41 12.76
CA ASP A 75 1.43 6.93 11.41
C ASP A 75 0.09 6.58 10.80
N LEU A 76 -0.73 5.77 11.48
CA LEU A 76 -2.10 5.58 11.05
C LEU A 76 -2.85 6.91 11.13
N ARG A 77 -3.61 7.18 10.07
CA ARG A 77 -4.44 8.36 9.93
C ARG A 77 -5.86 7.91 9.63
N PRO A 78 -6.88 8.58 10.17
CA PRO A 78 -8.25 8.24 9.82
C PRO A 78 -8.50 8.48 8.33
N VAL A 79 -9.34 7.64 7.74
CA VAL A 79 -9.86 7.83 6.39
C VAL A 79 -10.63 9.15 6.36
N PRO A 80 -10.30 10.08 5.45
CA PRO A 80 -10.97 11.37 5.37
C PRO A 80 -12.50 11.23 5.20
N GLY A 81 -13.26 12.08 5.89
CA GLY A 81 -14.72 12.16 5.73
C GLY A 81 -15.53 11.02 6.35
N GLN A 82 -14.92 10.14 7.15
CA GLN A 82 -15.61 9.04 7.84
C GLN A 82 -15.97 9.40 9.28
N THR A 83 -17.25 9.24 9.64
CA THR A 83 -17.77 9.40 11.00
C THR A 83 -18.60 8.15 11.36
N PRO A 84 -18.22 7.37 12.39
CA PRO A 84 -17.04 7.52 13.25
C PRO A 84 -15.70 7.32 12.51
N PRO A 85 -14.57 7.78 13.07
CA PRO A 85 -13.27 7.68 12.42
C PRO A 85 -12.88 6.21 12.19
N ARG A 86 -12.56 5.89 10.94
CA ARG A 86 -12.08 4.58 10.50
C ARG A 86 -10.64 4.69 10.02
N PHE A 87 -9.77 3.73 10.33
CA PHE A 87 -8.33 3.78 9.99
C PHE A 87 -7.92 2.84 8.85
N HIS A 88 -8.91 2.28 8.14
CA HIS A 88 -8.70 1.36 7.04
C HIS A 88 -9.79 1.54 5.98
N TYR A 89 -9.44 1.35 4.71
CA TYR A 89 -10.40 1.46 3.60
C TYR A 89 -11.24 0.17 3.43
N GLY A 90 -10.63 -0.99 3.65
CA GLY A 90 -11.29 -2.28 3.48
C GLY A 90 -10.29 -3.40 3.25
N VAL A 91 -10.82 -4.58 2.94
CA VAL A 91 -10.01 -5.75 2.55
C VAL A 91 -9.90 -5.75 1.03
N LEU A 92 -8.70 -6.01 0.51
CA LEU A 92 -8.51 -6.14 -0.93
C LEU A 92 -9.25 -7.38 -1.43
N PRO A 93 -10.03 -7.30 -2.53
CA PRO A 93 -10.66 -8.47 -3.12
C PRO A 93 -9.61 -9.56 -3.44
N PRO A 94 -9.88 -10.85 -3.17
CA PRO A 94 -8.87 -11.91 -3.27
C PRO A 94 -8.16 -11.99 -4.62
N GLY A 95 -8.90 -11.82 -5.73
CA GLY A 95 -8.33 -11.82 -7.07
C GLY A 95 -7.34 -10.66 -7.29
N PHE A 96 -7.66 -9.47 -6.79
CA PHE A 96 -6.78 -8.31 -6.88
C PHE A 96 -5.55 -8.48 -5.97
N PHE A 97 -5.74 -9.01 -4.76
CA PHE A 97 -4.64 -9.32 -3.85
C PHE A 97 -3.66 -10.33 -4.45
N ASN A 98 -4.15 -11.42 -5.04
CA ASN A 98 -3.31 -12.42 -5.69
C ASN A 98 -2.51 -11.81 -6.85
N HIS A 99 -3.16 -10.96 -7.66
CA HIS A 99 -2.47 -10.25 -8.74
C HIS A 99 -1.35 -9.34 -8.23
N LEU A 100 -1.59 -8.58 -7.15
CA LEU A 100 -0.56 -7.77 -6.50
C LEU A 100 0.59 -8.62 -5.98
N ARG A 101 0.28 -9.73 -5.31
CA ARG A 101 1.29 -10.65 -4.77
C ARG A 101 2.18 -11.21 -5.88
N GLU A 102 1.60 -11.66 -6.98
CA GLU A 102 2.37 -12.17 -8.13
C GLU A 102 3.28 -11.10 -8.72
N ARG A 103 2.79 -9.86 -8.86
CA ARG A 103 3.57 -8.74 -9.38
C ARG A 103 4.71 -8.33 -8.45
N LEU A 104 4.46 -8.31 -7.14
CA LEU A 104 5.46 -8.07 -6.10
C LEU A 104 6.58 -9.11 -6.13
N LEU A 105 6.23 -10.40 -6.24
CA LEU A 105 7.21 -11.48 -6.32
C LEU A 105 8.08 -11.36 -7.57
N ARG A 106 7.48 -11.06 -8.73
CA ARG A 106 8.25 -10.82 -9.96
C ARG A 106 9.20 -9.63 -9.84
N ALA A 107 8.75 -8.52 -9.22
CA ALA A 107 9.60 -7.36 -8.97
C ALA A 107 10.77 -7.70 -8.02
N HIS A 108 10.53 -8.56 -7.02
CA HIS A 108 11.57 -9.08 -6.12
C HIS A 108 12.62 -9.91 -6.86
N GLU A 109 12.19 -10.88 -7.66
CA GLU A 109 13.09 -11.74 -8.45
C GLU A 109 13.96 -10.94 -9.42
N GLN A 110 13.41 -9.87 -9.98
CA GLN A 110 14.11 -8.97 -10.91
C GLN A 110 14.97 -7.91 -10.20
N ARG A 111 15.10 -7.96 -8.86
CA ARG A 111 15.83 -6.98 -8.02
C ARG A 111 15.37 -5.53 -8.22
N ARG A 112 14.08 -5.33 -8.50
CA ARG A 112 13.46 -4.01 -8.66
C ARG A 112 12.87 -3.45 -7.37
N LEU A 113 12.89 -4.23 -6.29
CA LEU A 113 12.37 -3.77 -4.99
C LEU A 113 13.32 -2.78 -4.34
N THR A 114 12.80 -1.58 -4.09
CA THR A 114 13.45 -0.59 -3.24
C THR A 114 12.69 -0.54 -1.91
N GLY A 115 13.40 -0.82 -0.81
CA GLY A 115 12.89 -0.53 0.53
C GLY A 115 13.02 0.97 0.79
N VAL A 116 11.94 1.63 1.16
CA VAL A 116 11.99 3.03 1.59
C VAL A 116 12.27 3.05 3.10
N PRO A 117 13.50 3.36 3.55
CA PRO A 117 13.77 3.48 4.98
C PRO A 117 12.96 4.66 5.52
N ARG A 118 12.22 4.45 6.61
CA ARG A 118 11.57 5.55 7.30
C ARG A 118 12.61 6.28 8.15
N THR A 119 12.83 7.55 7.82
CA THR A 119 13.51 8.48 8.72
C THR A 119 12.53 8.83 9.84
N GLU A 120 12.95 8.59 11.08
CA GLU A 120 12.23 8.98 12.32
C GLU A 120 12.00 10.50 12.40
#